data_AF-A0AAU4A6U3-F1
#
_entry.id   AF-A0AAU4A6U3-F1
#
_cell.length_a   1.000
_cell.length_b   1.000
_cell.length_c   1.000
_cell.angle_alpha   90.00
_cell.angle_beta   90.00
_cell.angle_gamma   90.00
#
_symmetry.space_group_name_H-M   'P 1'
#
loop_
_entity.id
_entity.type
_entity.pdbx_description
1 polymer ?
#
loop_
_entity_poly.entity_id
_entity_poly.type
_entity_poly.pdbx_seq_one_letter_code
_entity_poly.pdbx_strand_id
1 'polypeptide(L)'
;MPSIFFTAHIHGSWQVPEEGPQEQLDFAALPARARHVLRDCVRRTLSRYSVLELPAAQDDVNLAMARPIHPVGGFAAFGSARLTVDEADWNVAQEHLRKAQLTDLEQRDAQRRLVFLQSLLADPDLCRVWWIDQHPDHLDALKDLKEQVKGLRAPHATDSDVVRGEVVRFVDQLLTDMRTPQQREVFLRALTQALHVLGSTELQQAATAWLPTHLTDSGGDTA
;
A
#
# COMPACT_ATOMS: atom_id res chain seq x y z
N MET A 1 0.81 -21.50 12.01
CA MET A 1 1.31 -20.31 11.30
C MET A 1 2.78 -20.17 11.65
N PRO A 2 3.72 -20.43 10.73
CA PRO A 2 5.11 -20.06 10.96
C PRO A 2 5.14 -18.54 11.11
N SER A 3 5.48 -18.10 12.29
CA SER A 3 5.65 -16.69 12.62
C SER A 3 6.93 -16.21 11.94
N ILE A 4 6.79 -15.25 11.02
CA ILE A 4 7.89 -14.66 10.26
C ILE A 4 8.65 -13.71 11.19
N PHE A 5 9.96 -13.88 11.33
CA PHE A 5 10.73 -13.13 12.33
C PHE A 5 11.95 -12.40 11.76
N PHE A 6 12.31 -11.30 12.42
CA PHE A 6 13.63 -10.70 12.30
C PHE A 6 14.60 -11.37 13.30
N THR A 7 15.81 -11.67 12.84
CA THR A 7 16.93 -12.02 13.72
C THR A 7 17.79 -10.78 13.95
N ALA A 8 17.78 -10.24 15.17
CA ALA A 8 18.52 -9.04 15.55
C ALA A 8 19.81 -9.36 16.32
N HIS A 9 20.95 -8.94 15.79
CA HIS A 9 22.24 -8.98 16.47
C HIS A 9 22.56 -7.61 17.07
N ILE A 10 22.41 -7.51 18.39
CA ILE A 10 22.55 -6.26 19.14
C ILE A 10 23.95 -6.14 19.71
N HIS A 11 24.63 -5.06 19.36
CA HIS A 11 25.89 -4.64 19.99
C HIS A 11 25.62 -3.36 20.76
N GLY A 12 26.00 -3.31 22.04
CA GLY A 12 25.71 -2.13 22.85
C GLY A 12 26.71 -1.93 23.96
N SER A 13 26.84 -0.69 24.38
CA SER A 13 27.64 -0.24 25.50
C SER A 13 26.75 0.51 26.50
N TRP A 14 27.21 0.60 27.73
CA TRP A 14 26.53 1.34 28.80
C TRP A 14 27.52 2.29 29.46
N GLN A 15 27.02 3.45 29.87
CA GLN A 15 27.77 4.47 30.60
C GLN A 15 26.96 4.86 31.83
N VAL A 16 27.63 5.06 32.97
CA VAL A 16 27.03 5.65 34.16
C VAL A 16 27.43 7.14 34.12
N PRO A 17 26.48 8.09 34.13
CA PRO A 17 26.80 9.52 34.22
C PRO A 17 27.60 9.80 35.48
N GLU A 18 28.66 10.61 35.36
CA GLU A 18 29.48 11.02 36.50
C GLU A 18 28.68 11.90 37.49
N GLU A 19 27.63 12.58 37.02
CA GLU A 19 26.77 13.47 37.81
C GLU A 19 25.34 12.88 37.92
N GLY A 20 25.10 12.10 38.97
CA GLY A 20 23.77 11.56 39.29
C GLY A 20 23.74 10.87 40.65
N PRO A 21 22.57 10.76 41.32
CA PRO A 21 22.47 10.08 42.61
C PRO A 21 22.88 8.62 42.44
N GLN A 22 24.07 8.28 42.96
CA GLN A 22 24.67 6.93 42.94
C GLN A 22 23.97 5.94 43.90
N GLU A 23 22.75 6.26 44.35
CA GLU A 23 22.03 5.47 45.35
C GLU A 23 21.62 4.12 44.73
N GLN A 24 22.32 3.07 45.17
CA GLN A 24 22.04 1.65 44.89
C GLN A 24 22.08 1.22 43.41
N LEU A 25 23.16 1.58 42.72
CA LEU A 25 23.51 0.91 41.46
C LEU A 25 24.14 -0.45 41.73
N ASP A 26 23.35 -1.53 41.55
CA ASP A 26 23.86 -2.90 41.53
C ASP A 26 24.75 -3.11 40.28
N PHE A 27 26.04 -2.82 40.41
CA PHE A 27 27.01 -2.91 39.31
C PHE A 27 27.08 -4.31 38.66
N ALA A 28 26.76 -5.36 39.41
CA ALA A 28 26.69 -6.73 38.90
C ALA A 28 25.47 -6.97 37.99
N ALA A 29 24.35 -6.25 38.20
CA ALA A 29 23.11 -6.40 37.43
C ALA A 29 23.03 -5.44 36.22
N LEU A 30 23.91 -4.42 36.18
CA LEU A 30 23.95 -3.40 35.12
C LEU A 30 24.03 -3.98 33.69
N PRO A 31 24.92 -4.93 33.37
CA PRO A 31 25.01 -5.46 32.00
C PRO A 31 23.73 -6.20 31.57
N ALA A 32 23.07 -6.89 32.51
CA ALA A 32 21.81 -7.58 32.23
C ALA A 32 20.67 -6.58 31.98
N ARG A 33 20.59 -5.51 32.78
CA ARG A 33 19.61 -4.44 32.59
C ARG A 33 19.83 -3.68 31.28
N ALA A 34 21.07 -3.34 30.94
CA ALA A 34 21.41 -2.69 29.67
C ALA A 34 21.00 -3.56 28.46
N ARG A 35 21.33 -4.85 28.48
CA ARG A 35 20.91 -5.79 27.43
C ARG A 35 19.40 -5.89 27.31
N HIS A 36 18.69 -5.93 28.43
CA HIS A 36 17.23 -6.01 28.44
C HIS A 36 16.60 -4.75 27.81
N VAL A 37 17.07 -3.57 28.19
CA VAL A 37 16.60 -2.29 27.67
C VAL A 37 16.84 -2.16 26.17
N LEU A 38 18.02 -2.56 25.69
CA LEU A 38 18.34 -2.56 24.27
C LEU A 38 17.47 -3.57 23.50
N ARG A 39 17.24 -4.77 24.04
CA ARG A 39 16.32 -5.77 23.46
C ARG A 39 14.89 -5.25 23.39
N ASP A 40 14.43 -4.58 24.44
CA ASP A 40 13.08 -4.02 24.48
C ASP A 40 12.90 -2.87 23.49
N CYS A 41 13.92 -2.03 23.32
CA CYS A 41 13.94 -0.98 22.30
C CYS A 41 13.81 -1.60 20.90
N VAL A 42 14.69 -2.55 20.55
CA VAL A 42 14.66 -3.25 19.26
C VAL A 42 13.31 -3.91 19.02
N ARG A 43 12.77 -4.63 20.02
CA ARG A 43 11.45 -5.30 19.90
C ARG A 43 10.32 -4.32 19.62
N ARG A 44 10.28 -3.17 20.31
CA ARG A 44 9.24 -2.14 20.12
C ARG A 44 9.34 -1.44 18.77
N THR A 45 10.56 -1.24 18.28
CA THR A 45 10.77 -0.67 16.95
C THR A 45 10.33 -1.68 15.89
N LEU A 46 10.82 -2.93 15.97
CA LEU A 46 10.52 -3.97 14.99
C LEU A 46 9.04 -4.39 14.94
N SER A 47 8.26 -4.21 16.00
CA SER A 47 6.82 -4.53 15.96
C SER A 47 6.02 -3.67 14.97
N ARG A 48 6.62 -2.60 14.44
CA ARG A 48 5.98 -1.69 13.47
C ARG A 48 6.38 -1.99 12.02
N TYR A 49 7.35 -2.87 11.79
CA TYR A 49 7.88 -3.13 10.46
C TYR A 49 7.49 -4.51 9.98
N SER A 50 7.25 -4.62 8.68
CA SER A 50 7.19 -5.90 7.99
C SER A 50 8.59 -6.41 7.72
N VAL A 51 8.76 -7.72 7.71
CA VAL A 51 10.01 -8.41 7.35
C VAL A 51 10.52 -7.99 5.98
N LEU A 52 9.62 -7.55 5.08
CA LEU A 52 9.94 -7.03 3.75
C LEU A 52 10.63 -5.66 3.73
N GLU A 53 10.65 -4.94 4.86
CA GLU A 53 11.22 -3.60 4.99
C GLU A 53 12.53 -3.62 5.81
N LEU A 54 13.34 -4.67 5.64
CA LEU A 54 14.60 -4.87 6.35
C LEU A 54 15.52 -3.62 6.42
N PRO A 55 15.83 -2.89 5.33
CA PRO A 55 16.71 -1.74 5.42
C PRO A 55 16.11 -0.61 6.27
N ALA A 56 14.82 -0.29 6.07
CA ALA A 56 14.13 0.74 6.84
C ALA A 56 14.04 0.36 8.34
N ALA A 57 13.72 -0.91 8.63
CA ALA A 57 13.68 -1.43 9.98
C ALA A 57 15.04 -1.35 10.67
N GLN A 58 16.13 -1.62 9.94
CA GLN A 58 17.49 -1.54 10.49
C GLN A 58 17.90 -0.11 10.76
N ASP A 59 17.60 0.82 9.85
CA ASP A 59 17.92 2.24 10.01
C ASP A 59 17.17 2.84 11.19
N ASP A 60 15.89 2.54 11.36
CA ASP A 60 15.10 3.06 12.48
C ASP A 60 15.48 2.43 13.81
N VAL A 61 15.86 1.14 13.84
CA VAL A 61 16.44 0.53 15.04
C VAL A 61 17.76 1.20 15.42
N ASN A 62 18.65 1.42 14.45
CA ASN A 62 19.93 2.07 14.71
C ASN A 62 19.76 3.54 15.12
N LEU A 63 18.79 4.25 14.54
CA LEU A 63 18.45 5.62 14.93
C LEU A 63 17.90 5.67 16.36
N ALA A 64 17.04 4.71 16.73
CA ALA A 64 16.52 4.59 18.09
C ALA A 64 17.62 4.28 19.11
N MET A 65 18.56 3.40 18.76
CA MET A 65 19.67 2.98 19.63
C MET A 65 20.86 3.94 19.65
N ALA A 66 20.99 4.83 18.66
CA ALA A 66 21.99 5.89 18.63
C ALA A 66 21.73 6.97 19.69
N ARG A 67 20.48 7.10 20.14
CA ARG A 67 20.12 8.02 21.23
C ARG A 67 20.33 7.33 22.58
N PRO A 68 20.87 8.03 23.59
CA PRO A 68 20.98 7.49 24.94
C PRO A 68 19.62 7.05 25.47
N ILE A 69 19.48 5.77 25.76
CA ILE A 69 18.33 5.23 26.45
C ILE A 69 18.64 5.26 27.95
N HIS A 70 17.85 6.02 28.71
CA HIS A 70 18.01 6.20 30.15
C HIS A 70 16.97 5.36 30.92
N PRO A 71 17.24 4.08 31.22
CA PRO A 71 16.40 3.30 32.10
C PRO A 71 16.43 3.81 33.56
N VAL A 72 15.39 3.43 34.30
CA VAL A 72 15.28 3.66 35.74
C VAL A 72 16.48 3.00 36.43
N GLY A 73 17.34 3.81 37.06
CA GLY A 73 18.63 3.36 37.62
C GLY A 73 19.84 4.16 37.16
N GLY A 74 19.65 5.29 36.47
CA GLY A 74 20.70 6.31 36.33
C GLY A 74 21.89 5.90 35.44
N PHE A 75 21.70 4.99 34.48
CA PHE A 75 22.71 4.70 33.46
C PHE A 75 22.14 4.98 32.07
N ALA A 76 23.03 5.26 31.10
CA ALA A 76 22.69 5.41 29.70
C ALA A 76 23.15 4.17 28.93
N ALA A 77 22.25 3.60 28.11
CA ALA A 77 22.56 2.50 27.21
C ALA A 77 22.47 2.98 25.76
N PHE A 78 23.42 2.54 24.94
CA PHE A 78 23.52 2.85 23.52
C PHE A 78 23.89 1.59 22.76
N GLY A 79 23.60 1.56 21.46
CA GLY A 79 24.12 0.49 20.64
C GLY A 79 23.74 0.59 19.17
N SER A 80 24.00 -0.49 18.47
CA SER A 80 23.56 -0.73 17.10
C SER A 80 23.00 -2.15 17.01
N ALA A 81 22.05 -2.33 16.10
CA ALA A 81 21.55 -3.65 15.75
C ALA A 81 21.81 -3.91 14.28
N ARG A 82 22.26 -5.13 14.00
CA ARG A 82 22.22 -5.69 12.65
C ARG A 82 21.02 -6.61 12.56
N LEU A 83 20.12 -6.34 11.62
CA LEU A 83 18.98 -7.19 11.35
C LEU A 83 19.33 -8.16 10.23
N THR A 84 18.91 -9.39 10.40
CA THR A 84 18.98 -10.44 9.38
C THR A 84 17.63 -11.11 9.32
N VAL A 85 17.26 -11.54 8.13
CA VAL A 85 16.02 -12.28 7.88
C VAL A 85 16.42 -13.54 7.15
N ASP A 86 15.87 -14.67 7.58
CA ASP A 86 16.07 -15.93 6.87
C ASP A 86 15.41 -15.87 5.50
N GLU A 87 16.05 -16.43 4.48
CA GLU A 87 15.51 -16.44 3.11
C GLU A 87 14.16 -17.17 3.06
N ALA A 88 13.97 -18.19 3.90
CA ALA A 88 12.69 -18.88 4.06
C ALA A 88 11.59 -17.94 4.56
N ASP A 89 11.88 -17.13 5.59
CA ASP A 89 10.93 -16.17 6.17
C ASP A 89 10.62 -15.03 5.19
N TRP A 90 11.63 -14.55 4.46
CA TRP A 90 11.44 -13.55 3.42
C TRP A 90 10.51 -14.04 2.30
N ASN A 91 10.75 -15.26 1.80
CA ASN A 91 9.94 -15.87 0.75
C ASN A 91 8.50 -16.09 1.21
N VAL A 92 8.30 -16.53 2.45
CA VAL A 92 6.97 -16.67 3.05
C VAL A 92 6.26 -15.31 3.12
N ALA A 93 6.95 -14.25 3.58
CA ALA A 93 6.38 -12.89 3.63
C ALA A 93 6.00 -12.37 2.24
N GLN A 94 6.83 -12.60 1.23
CA GLN A 94 6.59 -12.17 -0.14
C GLN A 94 5.40 -12.90 -0.77
N GLU A 95 5.30 -14.22 -0.53
CA GLU A 95 4.17 -15.01 -1.00
C GLU A 95 2.86 -14.59 -0.33
N HIS A 96 2.89 -14.26 0.96
CA HIS A 96 1.74 -13.69 1.66
C HIS A 96 1.32 -12.34 1.08
N LEU A 97 2.27 -11.45 0.79
CA LEU A 97 1.99 -10.16 0.15
C LEU A 97 1.35 -10.35 -1.23
N ARG A 98 1.92 -11.25 -2.05
CA ARG A 98 1.40 -11.56 -3.38
C ARG A 98 -0.04 -12.10 -3.32
N LYS A 99 -0.31 -13.02 -2.40
CA LYS A 99 -1.66 -13.55 -2.17
C LYS A 99 -2.63 -12.47 -1.71
N ALA A 100 -2.23 -11.63 -0.77
CA ALA A 100 -3.06 -10.54 -0.28
C ALA A 100 -3.42 -9.55 -1.40
N GLN A 101 -2.45 -9.20 -2.26
CA GLN A 101 -2.69 -8.34 -3.43
C GLN A 101 -3.66 -8.99 -4.41
N LEU A 102 -3.52 -10.29 -4.67
CA LEU A 102 -4.42 -11.01 -5.59
C LEU A 102 -5.85 -11.05 -5.02
N THR A 103 -6.01 -11.35 -3.74
CA THR A 103 -7.33 -11.35 -3.08
C THR A 103 -7.96 -9.96 -3.05
N ASP A 104 -7.18 -8.90 -2.81
CA ASP A 104 -7.67 -7.50 -2.85
C ASP A 104 -8.13 -7.11 -4.27
N LEU A 105 -7.40 -7.53 -5.31
CA LEU A 105 -7.84 -7.36 -6.70
C LEU A 105 -9.14 -8.12 -6.99
N GLU A 106 -9.25 -9.39 -6.60
CA GLU A 106 -10.48 -10.19 -6.75
C GLU A 106 -11.66 -9.57 -6.02
N GLN A 107 -11.44 -9.07 -4.79
CA GLN A 107 -12.48 -8.42 -4.00
C GLN A 107 -12.94 -7.11 -4.64
N ARG A 108 -12.02 -6.30 -5.17
CA ARG A 108 -12.36 -5.07 -5.91
C ARG A 108 -13.13 -5.38 -7.18
N ASP A 109 -12.74 -6.41 -7.91
CA ASP A 109 -13.46 -6.83 -9.12
C ASP A 109 -14.85 -7.37 -8.81
N ALA A 110 -14.99 -8.16 -7.75
CA ALA A 110 -16.30 -8.62 -7.26
C ALA A 110 -17.19 -7.43 -6.85
N GLN A 111 -16.64 -6.47 -6.11
CA GLN A 111 -17.37 -5.27 -5.69
C GLN A 111 -17.83 -4.43 -6.88
N ARG A 112 -16.96 -4.22 -7.87
CA ARG A 112 -17.31 -3.52 -9.11
C ARG A 112 -18.40 -4.28 -9.88
N ARG A 113 -18.29 -5.61 -9.99
CA ARG A 113 -19.31 -6.44 -10.65
C ARG A 113 -20.66 -6.32 -9.97
N LEU A 114 -20.70 -6.29 -8.63
CA LEU A 114 -21.93 -6.07 -7.88
C LEU A 114 -22.52 -4.68 -8.13
N VAL A 115 -21.68 -3.64 -8.14
CA VAL A 115 -22.11 -2.27 -8.48
C VAL A 115 -22.67 -2.20 -9.91
N PHE A 116 -21.99 -2.83 -10.87
CA PHE A 116 -22.45 -2.92 -12.26
C PHE A 116 -23.80 -3.64 -12.37
N LEU A 117 -23.95 -4.81 -11.74
CA LEU A 117 -25.22 -5.54 -11.73
C LEU A 117 -26.32 -4.73 -11.05
N GLN A 118 -26.01 -4.02 -9.96
CA GLN A 118 -26.97 -3.16 -9.29
C GLN A 118 -27.41 -2.00 -10.19
N SER A 119 -26.50 -1.36 -10.94
CA SER A 119 -26.88 -0.33 -11.92
C SER A 119 -27.71 -0.89 -13.06
N LEU A 120 -27.34 -2.07 -13.59
CA LEU A 120 -28.01 -2.69 -14.72
C LEU A 120 -29.43 -3.17 -14.34
N LEU A 121 -29.60 -3.70 -13.13
CA LEU A 121 -30.90 -4.11 -12.62
C LEU A 121 -31.77 -2.90 -12.23
N ALA A 122 -31.18 -1.81 -11.76
CA ALA A 122 -31.92 -0.59 -11.44
C ALA A 122 -32.54 0.09 -12.68
N ASP A 123 -31.98 -0.11 -13.87
CA ASP A 123 -32.57 0.33 -15.14
C ASP A 123 -33.57 -0.72 -15.66
N PRO A 124 -34.87 -0.40 -15.77
CA PRO A 124 -35.90 -1.36 -16.19
C PRO A 124 -35.72 -1.91 -17.61
N ASP A 125 -35.12 -1.15 -18.52
CA ASP A 125 -34.96 -1.55 -19.91
C ASP A 125 -33.68 -2.38 -20.10
N LEU A 126 -32.57 -1.98 -19.46
CA LEU A 126 -31.34 -2.78 -19.45
C LEU A 126 -31.51 -4.10 -18.70
N CYS A 127 -32.22 -4.09 -17.57
CA CYS A 127 -32.56 -5.29 -16.81
C CYS A 127 -33.31 -6.32 -17.67
N ARG A 128 -34.26 -5.88 -18.50
CA ARG A 128 -35.00 -6.76 -19.41
C ARG A 128 -34.11 -7.34 -20.50
N VAL A 129 -33.31 -6.51 -21.16
CA VAL A 129 -32.41 -6.96 -22.23
C VAL A 129 -31.40 -7.96 -21.68
N TRP A 130 -30.79 -7.67 -20.53
CA TRP A 130 -29.85 -8.55 -19.87
C TRP A 130 -30.48 -9.88 -19.42
N TRP A 131 -31.70 -9.85 -18.89
CA TRP A 131 -32.41 -11.08 -18.52
C TRP A 131 -32.71 -11.96 -19.72
N ILE A 132 -33.14 -11.37 -20.83
CA ILE A 132 -33.41 -12.10 -22.09
C ILE A 132 -32.12 -12.72 -22.63
N ASP A 133 -30.99 -12.01 -22.55
CA ASP A 133 -29.69 -12.51 -23.00
C ASP A 133 -29.14 -13.65 -22.12
N GLN A 134 -29.21 -13.52 -20.79
CA GLN A 134 -28.65 -14.50 -19.86
C GLN A 134 -29.58 -15.69 -19.58
N HIS A 135 -30.89 -15.49 -19.69
CA HIS A 135 -31.93 -16.48 -19.39
C HIS A 135 -33.02 -16.50 -20.47
N PRO A 136 -32.68 -16.85 -21.72
CA PRO A 136 -33.63 -16.83 -22.84
C PRO A 136 -34.83 -17.78 -22.63
N ASP A 137 -34.65 -18.85 -21.85
CA ASP A 137 -35.69 -19.85 -21.58
C ASP A 137 -36.62 -19.48 -20.42
N HIS A 138 -36.39 -18.36 -19.73
CA HIS A 138 -37.14 -17.95 -18.52
C HIS A 138 -37.79 -16.57 -18.67
N LEU A 139 -38.35 -16.29 -19.84
CA LEU A 139 -39.06 -15.03 -20.11
C LEU A 139 -40.31 -14.86 -19.25
N ASP A 140 -40.94 -15.96 -18.85
CA ASP A 140 -42.16 -15.98 -18.05
C ASP A 140 -41.93 -15.35 -16.66
N ALA A 141 -40.71 -15.51 -16.11
CA ALA A 141 -40.29 -15.01 -14.80
C ALA A 141 -39.90 -13.52 -14.80
N LEU A 142 -39.90 -12.85 -15.96
CA LEU A 142 -39.53 -11.44 -16.10
C LEU A 142 -40.46 -10.51 -15.30
N LYS A 143 -41.73 -10.91 -15.12
CA LYS A 143 -42.70 -10.17 -14.28
C LYS A 143 -42.32 -10.22 -12.81
N ASP A 144 -41.88 -11.39 -12.33
CA ASP A 144 -41.49 -11.59 -10.93
C ASP A 144 -40.17 -10.85 -10.64
N LEU A 145 -39.21 -10.89 -11.58
CA LEU A 145 -37.98 -10.10 -11.50
C LEU A 145 -38.28 -8.60 -11.38
N LYS A 146 -39.21 -8.09 -12.19
CA LYS A 146 -39.58 -6.66 -12.17
C LYS A 146 -40.13 -6.22 -10.82
N GLU A 147 -40.92 -7.06 -10.15
CA GLU A 147 -41.44 -6.76 -8.81
C GLU A 147 -40.34 -6.88 -7.74
N GLN A 148 -39.42 -7.86 -7.84
CA GLN A 148 -38.32 -8.03 -6.89
C GLN A 148 -37.28 -6.91 -6.96
N VAL A 149 -37.08 -6.32 -8.14
CA VAL A 149 -36.07 -5.28 -8.39
C VAL A 149 -36.62 -3.86 -8.17
N LYS A 150 -37.94 -3.70 -7.97
CA LYS A 150 -38.70 -2.43 -7.93
C LYS A 150 -38.31 -1.42 -6.83
N GLY A 151 -37.29 -1.69 -6.04
CA GLY A 151 -36.75 -0.79 -5.01
C GLY A 151 -35.24 -0.61 -5.05
N LEU A 152 -34.55 -1.21 -6.03
CA LEU A 152 -33.11 -1.06 -6.17
C LEU A 152 -32.78 0.37 -6.63
N ARG A 153 -32.09 1.13 -5.77
CA ARG A 153 -31.51 2.41 -6.16
C ARG A 153 -30.24 2.16 -6.96
N ALA A 154 -30.10 2.84 -8.09
CA ALA A 154 -28.86 2.89 -8.84
C ALA A 154 -27.73 3.41 -7.92
N PRO A 155 -26.53 2.78 -7.93
CA PRO A 155 -25.48 3.11 -6.98
C PRO A 155 -25.12 4.60 -6.95
N HIS A 156 -25.06 5.30 -8.09
CA HIS A 156 -24.82 6.74 -8.13
C HIS A 156 -25.48 7.31 -9.40
N ALA A 157 -26.48 8.18 -9.25
CA ALA A 157 -27.07 8.92 -10.37
C ALA A 157 -26.15 10.09 -10.75
N THR A 158 -25.02 9.77 -11.40
CA THR A 158 -24.22 10.76 -12.14
C THR A 158 -23.62 10.08 -13.35
N ASP A 159 -24.20 10.36 -14.53
CA ASP A 159 -23.95 9.77 -15.84
C ASP A 159 -22.50 9.88 -16.37
N SER A 160 -21.56 10.45 -15.60
CA SER A 160 -20.20 10.76 -16.07
C SER A 160 -19.12 9.73 -15.67
N ASP A 161 -19.44 8.75 -14.81
CA ASP A 161 -18.40 7.91 -14.17
C ASP A 161 -18.22 6.50 -14.76
N VAL A 162 -19.18 5.96 -15.52
CA VAL A 162 -19.05 4.61 -16.10
C VAL A 162 -18.05 4.59 -17.26
N VAL A 163 -18.18 5.53 -18.19
CA VAL A 163 -17.23 5.70 -19.30
C VAL A 163 -15.85 6.10 -18.77
N ARG A 164 -15.81 6.96 -17.74
CA ARG A 164 -14.56 7.33 -17.06
C ARG A 164 -13.90 6.11 -16.41
N GLY A 165 -14.67 5.27 -15.72
CA GLY A 165 -14.17 4.04 -15.10
C GLY A 165 -13.66 3.00 -16.11
N GLU A 166 -14.34 2.84 -17.25
CA GLU A 166 -13.91 1.94 -18.32
C GLU A 166 -12.67 2.46 -19.06
N VAL A 167 -12.60 3.77 -19.32
CA VAL A 167 -11.42 4.41 -19.91
C VAL A 167 -10.22 4.30 -18.98
N VAL A 168 -10.40 4.51 -17.67
CA VAL A 168 -9.35 4.31 -16.68
C VAL A 168 -8.89 2.85 -16.66
N ARG A 169 -9.81 1.87 -16.67
CA ARG A 169 -9.47 0.43 -16.73
C ARG A 169 -8.72 0.06 -18.01
N PHE A 170 -9.15 0.59 -19.16
CA PHE A 170 -8.48 0.34 -20.43
C PHE A 170 -7.05 0.90 -20.42
N VAL A 171 -6.88 2.14 -19.95
CA VAL A 171 -5.56 2.79 -19.84
C VAL A 171 -4.67 2.07 -18.84
N ASP A 172 -5.18 1.67 -17.68
CA ASP A 172 -4.40 1.00 -16.64
C ASP A 172 -3.97 -0.41 -17.07
N GLN A 173 -4.86 -1.14 -17.77
CA GLN A 173 -4.53 -2.43 -18.39
C GLN A 173 -3.46 -2.27 -19.48
N LEU A 174 -3.57 -1.24 -20.32
CA LEU A 174 -2.60 -0.97 -21.39
C LEU A 174 -1.23 -0.55 -20.84
N LEU A 175 -1.20 0.25 -19.77
CA LEU A 175 0.02 0.62 -19.07
C LEU A 175 0.69 -0.58 -18.39
N THR A 176 -0.11 -1.51 -17.85
CA THR A 176 0.36 -2.76 -17.25
C THR A 176 0.96 -3.70 -18.30
N ASP A 177 0.34 -3.80 -19.48
CA ASP A 177 0.80 -4.65 -20.58
C ASP A 177 2.04 -4.08 -21.29
N MET A 178 2.25 -2.75 -21.27
CA MET A 178 3.49 -2.14 -21.77
C MET A 178 4.64 -2.35 -20.79
N ARG A 179 5.48 -3.36 -21.08
CA ARG A 179 6.59 -3.80 -20.22
C ARG A 179 7.83 -2.91 -20.22
N THR A 180 7.96 -1.92 -21.11
CA THR A 180 9.15 -1.05 -21.16
C THR A 180 8.83 0.40 -20.78
N PRO A 181 9.68 1.07 -19.97
CA PRO A 181 9.47 2.45 -19.55
C PRO A 181 9.32 3.42 -20.72
N GLN A 182 10.07 3.23 -21.81
CA GLN A 182 10.02 4.10 -22.98
C GLN A 182 8.69 4.00 -23.75
N GLN A 183 8.07 2.82 -23.81
CA GLN A 183 6.76 2.65 -24.47
C GLN A 183 5.63 3.32 -23.70
N ARG A 184 5.68 3.25 -22.35
CA ARG A 184 4.72 3.94 -21.47
C ARG A 184 4.76 5.45 -21.69
N GLU A 185 5.95 6.02 -21.79
CA GLU A 185 6.11 7.47 -21.96
C GLU A 185 5.61 7.97 -23.33
N VAL A 186 5.91 7.25 -24.42
CA VAL A 186 5.42 7.59 -25.76
C VAL A 186 3.89 7.50 -25.83
N PHE A 187 3.30 6.48 -25.21
CA PHE A 187 1.85 6.33 -25.15
C PHE A 187 1.17 7.45 -24.34
N LEU A 188 1.71 7.80 -23.17
CA LEU A 188 1.16 8.87 -22.33
C LEU A 188 1.24 10.24 -23.03
N ARG A 189 2.31 10.52 -23.78
CA ARG A 189 2.38 11.74 -24.62
C ARG A 189 1.33 11.74 -25.72
N ALA A 190 1.18 10.62 -26.44
CA ALA A 190 0.20 10.50 -27.51
C ALA A 190 -1.25 10.62 -27.00
N LEU A 191 -1.55 10.01 -25.84
CA LEU A 191 -2.86 10.09 -25.18
C LEU A 191 -3.18 11.52 -24.74
N THR A 192 -2.22 12.21 -24.12
CA THR A 192 -2.37 13.61 -23.70
C THR A 192 -2.64 14.52 -24.90
N GLN A 193 -1.96 14.28 -26.03
CA GLN A 193 -2.12 15.06 -27.24
C GLN A 193 -3.44 14.77 -27.97
N ALA A 194 -3.93 13.52 -27.94
CA ALA A 194 -5.24 13.16 -28.44
C ALA A 194 -6.38 13.76 -27.60
N LEU A 195 -6.25 13.75 -26.27
CA LEU A 195 -7.20 14.39 -25.35
C LEU A 195 -7.24 15.92 -25.52
N HIS A 196 -6.12 16.54 -25.86
CA HIS A 196 -6.04 17.96 -26.21
C HIS A 196 -6.86 18.31 -27.46
N VAL A 197 -6.80 17.47 -28.50
CA VAL A 197 -7.56 17.66 -29.75
C VAL A 197 -9.08 17.46 -29.54
N LEU A 198 -9.46 16.64 -28.57
CA LEU A 198 -10.86 16.35 -28.21
C LEU A 198 -11.50 17.37 -27.24
N GLY A 199 -10.73 18.37 -26.77
CA GLY A 199 -11.28 19.50 -26.01
C GLY A 199 -11.71 19.21 -24.56
N SER A 200 -11.30 18.08 -23.96
CA SER A 200 -11.60 17.77 -22.56
C SER A 200 -10.51 18.29 -21.62
N THR A 201 -10.73 19.48 -21.07
CA THR A 201 -9.77 20.17 -20.19
C THR A 201 -9.54 19.46 -18.85
N GLU A 202 -10.55 18.76 -18.33
CA GLU A 202 -10.45 18.00 -17.07
C GLU A 202 -9.58 16.74 -17.21
N LEU A 203 -9.71 16.00 -18.31
CA LEU A 203 -8.91 14.79 -18.57
C LEU A 203 -7.45 15.14 -18.87
N GLN A 204 -7.20 16.32 -19.46
CA GLN A 204 -5.85 16.82 -19.69
C GLN A 204 -5.11 17.10 -18.36
N GLN A 205 -5.79 17.69 -17.37
CA GLN A 205 -5.18 17.95 -16.06
C GLN A 205 -4.82 16.66 -15.32
N ALA A 206 -5.71 15.66 -15.36
CA ALA A 206 -5.46 14.36 -14.74
C ALA A 206 -4.30 13.61 -15.43
N ALA A 207 -4.24 13.61 -16.76
CA ALA A 207 -3.14 12.99 -17.52
C ALA A 207 -1.79 13.68 -17.28
N THR A 208 -1.78 15.01 -17.14
CA THR A 208 -0.56 15.78 -16.85
C THR A 208 -0.02 15.50 -15.45
N ALA A 209 -0.90 15.23 -14.47
CA ALA A 209 -0.50 14.85 -13.12
C ALA A 209 0.14 13.45 -13.04
N TRP A 210 -0.09 12.59 -14.04
CA TRP A 210 0.49 11.25 -14.11
C TRP A 210 1.80 11.19 -14.92
N LEU A 211 2.14 12.26 -15.63
CA LEU A 211 3.47 12.39 -16.20
C LEU A 211 4.45 12.65 -15.06
N PRO A 212 5.52 11.83 -14.92
CA PRO A 212 6.56 12.14 -13.96
C PRO A 212 7.10 13.52 -14.32
N THR A 213 7.01 14.44 -13.37
CA THR A 213 7.71 15.71 -13.44
C THR A 213 9.18 15.38 -13.64
N HIS A 214 9.63 15.48 -14.89
CA HIS A 214 11.02 15.81 -15.13
C HIS A 214 11.22 17.10 -14.33
N LEU A 215 11.91 16.97 -13.21
CA LEU A 215 12.66 18.05 -12.60
C LEU A 215 13.37 18.74 -13.76
N THR A 216 12.78 19.85 -14.20
CA THR A 216 13.54 20.92 -14.82
C THR A 216 14.55 21.27 -13.75
N ASP A 217 15.74 20.71 -13.92
CA ASP A 217 16.96 21.20 -13.31
C ASP A 217 17.11 22.62 -13.83
N SER A 218 16.47 23.55 -13.11
CA SER A 218 16.74 24.96 -13.20
C SER A 218 18.12 25.16 -12.60
N GLY A 219 19.14 24.74 -13.37
CA GLY A 219 20.51 25.20 -13.19
C GLY A 219 20.50 26.70 -13.37
N GLY A 220 20.47 27.42 -12.24
CA GLY A 220 20.82 28.81 -12.19
C GLY A 220 22.29 28.94 -12.57
N ASP A 221 22.55 29.46 -13.76
CA ASP A 221 23.84 30.07 -14.08
C ASP A 221 23.79 31.52 -13.60
N THR A 222 24.29 31.71 -12.39
CA THR A 222 24.94 32.94 -11.98
C THR A 222 26.35 32.96 -12.57
N ALA A 223 26.60 33.87 -13.51
CA ALA A 223 27.88 34.55 -13.72
C ALA A 223 27.66 35.85 -14.50
#